data_AF-A0A2D7IFI4-F1
#
_entry.id   AF-A0A2D7IFI4-F1
#
_cell.length_a   1.000
_cell.length_b   1.000
_cell.length_c   1.000
_cell.angle_alpha   90.00
_cell.angle_beta   90.00
_cell.angle_gamma   90.00
#
_symmetry.space_group_name_H-M   'P 1'
#
loop_
_entity.id
_entity.type
_entity.pdbx_description
1 polymer ?
#
loop_
_entity_poly.entity_id
_entity_poly.type
_entity_poly.pdbx_seq_one_letter_code
_entity_poly.pdbx_strand_id
1 'polypeptide(L)'
;MRRKKSKKRGPVTAKKISYDGINFASGLERYTYMALKKEKLFEFYEGETFHLIEGFDFPNESYEKQANGKGEYINRGKKKILGIKYTPDFTGKDYIIECKGRANESFPLRWKLFKLWLTKNNIGKTLYKPQNQKEVDQTVQLIKNNRKSKRG
;
A
#
# COMPACT_ATOMS: atom_id res chain seq x y z
N MET A 1 -2.08 -9.93 45.22
CA MET A 1 -2.16 -8.96 44.11
C MET A 1 -2.49 -9.66 42.79
N ARG A 2 -3.65 -9.38 42.19
CA ARG A 2 -4.10 -10.01 40.94
C ARG A 2 -3.35 -9.34 39.77
N ARG A 3 -2.35 -10.02 39.19
CA ARG A 3 -1.60 -9.53 38.01
C ARG A 3 -2.62 -9.20 36.89
N LYS A 4 -2.77 -7.91 36.54
CA LYS A 4 -3.51 -7.49 35.33
C LYS A 4 -2.81 -8.14 34.13
N LYS A 5 -3.37 -9.23 33.59
CA LYS A 5 -2.89 -9.82 32.34
C LYS A 5 -2.95 -8.72 31.27
N SER A 6 -1.79 -8.23 30.81
CA SER A 6 -1.76 -7.27 29.72
C SER A 6 -2.43 -7.94 28.52
N LYS A 7 -3.58 -7.43 28.07
CA LYS A 7 -4.24 -7.88 26.84
C LYS A 7 -3.46 -7.29 25.66
N LYS A 8 -2.18 -7.66 25.50
CA LYS A 8 -1.49 -7.50 24.22
C LYS A 8 -2.20 -8.43 23.26
N ARG A 9 -3.27 -7.93 22.64
CA ARG A 9 -3.94 -8.60 21.53
C ARG A 9 -2.86 -8.72 20.46
N GLY A 10 -2.55 -9.96 20.06
CA GLY A 10 -1.68 -10.21 18.92
C GLY A 10 -2.20 -9.50 17.67
N PRO A 11 -1.50 -9.61 16.53
CA PRO A 11 -1.98 -9.03 15.28
C PRO A 11 -3.42 -9.49 15.02
N VAL A 12 -4.38 -8.58 15.18
CA VAL A 12 -5.78 -8.85 14.81
C VAL A 12 -5.78 -8.82 13.31
N THR A 13 -5.93 -9.98 12.67
CA THR A 13 -6.17 -10.05 11.24
C THR A 13 -7.47 -9.29 10.97
N ALA A 14 -7.38 -8.25 10.14
CA ALA A 14 -8.60 -7.60 9.66
C ALA A 14 -9.35 -8.65 8.84
N LYS A 15 -10.59 -8.97 9.24
CA LYS A 15 -11.46 -9.77 8.38
C LYS A 15 -11.67 -8.97 7.10
N LYS A 16 -11.53 -9.60 5.93
CA LYS A 16 -11.94 -8.98 4.66
C LYS A 16 -13.39 -8.54 4.82
N ILE A 17 -13.68 -7.28 4.45
CA ILE A 17 -15.00 -6.69 4.61
C ILE A 17 -15.56 -6.43 3.22
N SER A 18 -16.70 -7.04 2.91
CA SER A 18 -17.41 -6.81 1.65
C SER A 18 -18.35 -5.61 1.78
N TYR A 19 -18.33 -4.70 0.80
CA TYR A 19 -19.26 -3.58 0.69
C TYR A 19 -19.38 -3.16 -0.77
N ASP A 20 -20.61 -2.90 -1.26
CA ASP A 20 -20.90 -2.61 -2.67
C ASP A 20 -20.32 -3.64 -3.66
N GLY A 21 -20.26 -4.92 -3.26
CA GLY A 21 -19.67 -5.99 -4.07
C GLY A 21 -18.14 -6.02 -4.11
N ILE A 22 -17.46 -5.07 -3.44
CA ILE A 22 -16.00 -4.99 -3.35
C ILE A 22 -15.53 -5.64 -2.05
N ASN A 23 -14.46 -6.43 -2.12
CA ASN A 23 -13.83 -7.06 -0.95
C ASN A 23 -12.61 -6.26 -0.50
N PHE A 24 -12.75 -5.49 0.58
CA PHE A 24 -11.66 -4.68 1.12
C PHE A 24 -10.72 -5.48 2.02
N ALA A 25 -9.42 -5.21 1.95
CA ALA A 25 -8.42 -5.87 2.79
C ALA A 25 -8.43 -5.34 4.24
N SER A 26 -8.97 -4.14 4.47
CA SER A 26 -9.13 -3.57 5.80
C SER A 26 -10.39 -2.71 5.98
N GLY A 27 -10.77 -2.48 7.24
CA GLY A 27 -11.85 -1.55 7.57
C GLY A 27 -11.51 -0.09 7.26
N LEU A 28 -10.22 0.27 7.23
CA LEU A 28 -9.77 1.62 6.85
C LEU A 28 -9.94 1.85 5.35
N GLU A 29 -9.61 0.86 4.52
CA GLU A 29 -9.87 0.92 3.07
C GLU A 29 -11.37 1.03 2.79
N ARG A 30 -12.21 0.19 3.41
CA ARG A 30 -13.67 0.31 3.25
C ARG A 30 -14.17 1.70 3.63
N TYR A 31 -13.69 2.25 4.74
CA TYR A 31 -14.07 3.60 5.16
C TYR A 31 -13.59 4.67 4.15
N THR A 32 -12.37 4.53 3.64
CA THR A 32 -11.79 5.40 2.60
C THR A 32 -12.64 5.37 1.33
N TYR A 33 -13.03 4.19 0.86
CA TYR A 33 -13.97 4.03 -0.24
C TYR A 33 -15.28 4.78 0.01
N MET A 34 -15.92 4.58 1.16
CA MET A 34 -17.18 5.24 1.51
C MET A 34 -17.03 6.78 1.53
N ALA A 35 -15.94 7.29 2.11
CA ALA A 35 -15.66 8.71 2.20
C ALA A 35 -15.43 9.34 0.81
N LEU A 36 -14.63 8.69 -0.04
CA LEU A 36 -14.41 9.12 -1.42
C LEU A 36 -15.70 9.08 -2.25
N LYS A 37 -16.50 8.00 -2.12
CA LYS A 37 -17.76 7.84 -2.84
C LYS A 37 -18.79 8.91 -2.43
N LYS A 38 -18.91 9.21 -1.13
CA LYS A 38 -19.79 10.25 -0.61
C LYS A 38 -19.52 11.62 -1.25
N GLU A 39 -18.25 11.96 -1.45
CA GLU A 39 -17.81 13.23 -2.04
C GLU A 39 -17.65 13.17 -3.57
N LYS A 40 -18.06 12.07 -4.22
CA LYS A 40 -17.90 11.84 -5.67
C LYS A 40 -16.45 11.95 -6.15
N LEU A 41 -15.51 11.52 -5.31
CA LEU A 41 -14.07 11.49 -5.59
C LEU A 41 -13.56 10.09 -5.97
N PHE A 42 -14.33 9.04 -5.69
CA PHE A 42 -13.94 7.66 -5.98
C PHE A 42 -13.81 7.41 -7.49
N GLU A 43 -12.71 6.75 -7.88
CA GLU A 43 -12.45 6.34 -9.26
C GLU A 43 -12.08 4.84 -9.28
N PHE A 44 -10.95 4.45 -8.68
CA PHE A 44 -10.49 3.06 -8.65
C PHE A 44 -10.08 2.59 -7.26
N TYR A 45 -10.38 1.32 -6.94
CA TYR A 45 -9.83 0.56 -5.80
C TYR A 45 -8.94 -0.56 -6.35
N GLU A 46 -7.68 -0.60 -5.94
CA GLU A 46 -6.64 -1.53 -6.45
C GLU A 46 -6.57 -1.63 -8.00
N GLY A 47 -6.99 -0.57 -8.71
CA GLY A 47 -7.15 -0.59 -10.17
C GLY A 47 -5.87 -0.35 -10.99
N GLU A 48 -4.81 0.15 -10.34
CA GLU A 48 -3.53 0.43 -10.99
C GLU A 48 -2.41 -0.36 -10.31
N THR A 49 -1.55 -1.02 -11.09
CA THR A 49 -0.35 -1.73 -10.60
C THR A 49 0.90 -1.21 -11.30
N PHE A 50 1.90 -0.83 -10.51
CA PHE A 50 3.14 -0.24 -10.98
C PHE A 50 4.30 -1.23 -10.86
N HIS A 51 5.10 -1.36 -11.92
CA HIS A 51 6.34 -2.14 -11.91
C HIS A 51 7.49 -1.25 -11.42
N LEU A 52 7.80 -1.32 -10.12
CA LEU A 52 8.82 -0.46 -9.50
C LEU A 52 10.24 -0.89 -9.88
N ILE A 53 10.45 -2.20 -9.96
CA ILE A 53 11.68 -2.84 -10.42
C ILE A 53 11.26 -3.96 -11.37
N GLU A 54 11.83 -3.99 -12.56
CA GLU A 54 11.60 -5.10 -13.49
C GLU A 54 12.32 -6.37 -13.03
N GLY A 55 11.77 -7.53 -13.40
CA GLY A 55 12.47 -8.79 -13.19
C GLY A 55 13.74 -8.86 -14.04
N PHE A 56 14.79 -9.48 -13.51
CA PHE A 56 16.08 -9.58 -14.19
C PHE A 56 16.69 -10.97 -14.01
N ASP A 57 17.52 -11.39 -14.95
CA ASP A 57 18.27 -12.64 -14.82
C ASP A 57 19.48 -12.42 -13.91
N PHE A 58 19.61 -13.29 -12.90
CA PHE A 58 20.75 -13.27 -11.99
C PHE A 58 21.68 -14.44 -12.30
N PRO A 59 22.80 -14.20 -13.01
CA PRO A 59 23.67 -15.26 -13.50
C PRO A 59 24.59 -15.84 -12.42
N ASN A 60 24.76 -15.14 -11.29
CA ASN A 60 25.70 -15.54 -10.25
C ASN A 60 25.11 -16.66 -9.37
N GLU A 61 25.99 -17.45 -8.78
CA GLU A 61 25.61 -18.38 -7.72
C GLU A 61 25.28 -17.63 -6.44
N SER A 62 24.30 -18.14 -5.70
CA SER A 62 23.94 -17.63 -4.37
C SER A 62 23.54 -18.80 -3.50
N TYR A 63 24.35 -19.13 -2.51
CA TYR A 63 24.05 -20.19 -1.56
C TYR A 63 23.30 -19.57 -0.38
N GLU A 64 22.06 -19.97 -0.18
CA GLU A 64 21.18 -19.35 0.81
C GLU A 64 20.07 -20.30 1.28
N LYS A 65 19.59 -20.06 2.50
CA LYS A 65 18.31 -20.60 2.97
C LYS A 65 17.15 -19.74 2.46
N GLN A 66 15.93 -20.21 2.63
CA GLN A 66 14.76 -19.38 2.32
C GLN A 66 14.68 -18.17 3.27
N ALA A 67 14.05 -17.08 2.85
CA ALA A 67 13.94 -15.84 3.63
C ALA A 67 13.24 -16.02 5.00
N ASN A 68 12.44 -17.09 5.17
CA ASN A 68 11.82 -17.46 6.44
C ASN A 68 12.76 -18.28 7.36
N GLY A 69 14.02 -18.44 6.99
CA GLY A 69 15.04 -19.23 7.71
C GLY A 69 14.93 -20.74 7.54
N LYS A 70 13.94 -21.24 6.78
CA LYS A 70 13.71 -22.67 6.57
C LYS A 70 14.44 -23.21 5.34
N GLY A 71 14.51 -24.54 5.24
CA GLY A 71 15.08 -25.26 4.11
C GLY A 71 16.61 -25.39 4.17
N GLU A 72 17.14 -26.09 3.17
CA GLU A 72 18.58 -26.37 3.03
C GLU A 72 19.34 -25.18 2.46
N TYR A 73 20.62 -25.08 2.85
CA TYR A 73 21.58 -24.10 2.34
C TYR A 73 22.17 -24.63 1.03
N ILE A 74 21.55 -24.25 -0.08
CA ILE A 74 21.87 -24.73 -1.43
C ILE A 74 21.97 -23.55 -2.39
N ASN A 75 22.53 -23.76 -3.57
CA ASN A 75 22.56 -22.72 -4.60
C ASN A 75 21.13 -22.40 -5.07
N ARG A 76 20.69 -21.17 -4.82
CA ARG A 76 19.44 -20.58 -5.28
C ARG A 76 19.67 -19.37 -6.18
N GLY A 77 20.91 -19.16 -6.64
CA GLY A 77 21.26 -18.21 -7.70
C GLY A 77 20.96 -18.77 -9.10
N LYS A 78 21.62 -18.23 -10.13
CA LYS A 78 21.50 -18.69 -11.54
C LYS A 78 20.04 -18.81 -12.01
N LYS A 79 19.22 -17.81 -11.68
CA LYS A 79 17.79 -17.81 -11.97
C LYS A 79 17.27 -16.40 -12.26
N LYS A 80 16.05 -16.33 -12.78
CA LYS A 80 15.31 -15.08 -12.88
C LYS A 80 14.86 -14.60 -11.50
N ILE A 81 15.18 -13.35 -11.18
CA ILE A 81 14.68 -12.64 -10.00
C ILE A 81 13.40 -11.91 -10.37
N LEU A 82 12.36 -12.09 -9.57
CA LEU A 82 11.09 -11.40 -9.76
C LEU A 82 11.25 -9.92 -9.42
N GLY A 83 10.64 -9.09 -10.26
CA GLY A 83 10.55 -7.65 -10.03
C GLY A 83 9.69 -7.29 -8.81
N ILE A 84 9.66 -6.02 -8.47
CA ILE A 84 8.82 -5.48 -7.40
C ILE A 84 7.65 -4.74 -8.04
N LYS A 85 6.44 -5.24 -7.80
CA LYS A 85 5.20 -4.55 -8.14
C LYS A 85 4.64 -3.80 -6.94
N TYR A 86 3.89 -2.74 -7.20
CA TYR A 86 3.20 -1.94 -6.19
C TYR A 86 1.81 -1.55 -6.67
N THR A 87 0.80 -1.88 -5.88
CA THR A 87 -0.61 -1.60 -6.14
C THR A 87 -1.10 -0.74 -4.98
N PRO A 88 -1.26 0.58 -5.16
CA PRO A 88 -1.86 1.42 -4.12
C PRO A 88 -3.34 1.07 -3.93
N ASP A 89 -3.87 1.32 -2.73
CA ASP A 89 -5.26 0.99 -2.40
C ASP A 89 -6.27 1.75 -3.27
N PHE A 90 -6.04 3.04 -3.51
CA PHE A 90 -6.92 3.84 -4.37
C PHE A 90 -6.12 4.73 -5.31
N THR A 91 -6.62 4.86 -6.54
CA THR A 91 -6.12 5.84 -7.52
C THR A 91 -7.28 6.66 -8.07
N GLY A 92 -6.97 7.91 -8.39
CA GLY A 92 -7.83 8.80 -9.14
C GLY A 92 -7.01 9.68 -10.09
N LYS A 93 -7.71 10.61 -10.74
CA LYS A 93 -7.14 11.52 -11.74
C LYS A 93 -5.91 12.27 -11.23
N ASP A 94 -5.98 12.79 -10.01
CA ASP A 94 -4.98 13.70 -9.43
C ASP A 94 -4.42 13.22 -8.08
N TYR A 95 -4.83 12.04 -7.62
CA TYR A 95 -4.41 11.49 -6.33
C TYR A 95 -4.11 10.00 -6.38
N ILE A 96 -3.29 9.55 -5.42
CA ILE A 96 -3.08 8.14 -5.05
C ILE A 96 -3.17 8.06 -3.53
N ILE A 97 -3.91 7.09 -3.00
CA ILE A 97 -4.07 6.86 -1.55
C ILE A 97 -3.59 5.46 -1.19
N GLU A 98 -2.76 5.37 -0.15
CA GLU A 98 -2.36 4.12 0.51
C GLU A 98 -2.77 4.16 1.99
N CYS A 99 -3.75 3.35 2.36
CA CYS A 99 -4.22 3.14 3.73
C CYS A 99 -3.19 2.34 4.54
N LYS A 100 -2.55 2.97 5.55
CA LYS A 100 -1.51 2.30 6.37
C LYS A 100 -1.78 2.37 7.86
N GLY A 101 -2.48 1.36 8.41
CA GLY A 101 -2.79 1.31 9.85
C GLY A 101 -1.73 0.69 10.76
N ARG A 102 -0.78 -0.10 10.24
CA ARG A 102 0.29 -0.75 11.02
C ARG A 102 1.64 -0.67 10.31
N ALA A 103 2.71 -0.66 11.10
CA ALA A 103 4.07 -0.76 10.61
C ALA A 103 4.30 -2.11 9.91
N ASN A 104 4.95 -2.06 8.76
CA ASN A 104 5.47 -3.20 8.01
C ASN A 104 6.91 -2.84 7.62
N GLU A 105 7.88 -3.70 7.91
CA GLU A 105 9.30 -3.45 7.64
C GLU A 105 9.60 -3.21 6.14
N SER A 106 8.85 -3.86 5.24
CA SER A 106 9.01 -3.69 3.79
C SER A 106 8.34 -2.43 3.23
N PHE A 107 7.37 -1.85 3.95
CA PHE A 107 6.58 -0.74 3.44
C PHE A 107 7.42 0.53 3.18
N PRO A 108 8.29 0.99 4.11
CA PRO A 108 9.14 2.16 3.88
C PRO A 108 9.97 2.06 2.60
N LEU A 109 10.52 0.87 2.30
CA LEU A 109 11.31 0.66 1.10
C LEU A 109 10.44 0.71 -0.17
N ARG A 110 9.31 -0.01 -0.20
CA ARG A 110 8.38 0.02 -1.33
C ARG A 110 7.83 1.41 -1.60
N TRP A 111 7.53 2.18 -0.54
CA TRP A 111 7.04 3.55 -0.66
C TRP A 111 8.11 4.50 -1.22
N LYS A 112 9.37 4.34 -0.82
CA LYS A 112 10.50 5.09 -1.41
C LYS A 112 10.69 4.75 -2.89
N LEU A 113 10.67 3.46 -3.24
CA LEU A 113 10.77 3.00 -4.63
C LEU A 113 9.59 3.52 -5.48
N PHE A 114 8.38 3.53 -4.92
CA PHE A 114 7.21 4.04 -5.63
C PHE A 114 7.32 5.54 -5.90
N LYS A 115 7.73 6.35 -4.91
CA LYS A 115 8.01 7.77 -5.12
C LYS A 115 9.08 8.00 -6.18
N LEU A 116 10.17 7.24 -6.13
CA LEU A 116 11.23 7.31 -7.15
C LEU A 116 10.68 6.96 -8.54
N TRP A 117 9.83 5.94 -8.64
CA TRP A 117 9.20 5.54 -9.90
C TRP A 117 8.31 6.65 -10.45
N LEU A 118 7.47 7.30 -9.61
CA LEU A 118 6.65 8.44 -10.03
C LEU A 118 7.50 9.60 -10.52
N THR A 119 8.60 9.91 -9.83
CA THR A 119 9.55 10.95 -10.24
C THR A 119 10.18 10.63 -11.59
N LYS A 120 10.68 9.40 -11.80
CA LYS A 120 11.30 9.00 -13.06
C LYS A 120 10.34 9.00 -14.25
N ASN A 121 9.05 8.77 -14.00
CA ASN A 121 8.01 8.75 -15.03
C ASN A 121 7.26 10.09 -15.15
N ASN A 122 7.71 11.15 -14.47
CA ASN A 122 7.06 12.47 -14.46
C ASN A 122 5.56 12.44 -14.10
N ILE A 123 5.17 11.60 -13.14
CA ILE A 123 3.77 11.49 -12.70
C ILE A 123 3.52 12.42 -11.51
N GLY A 124 2.74 13.49 -11.77
CA GLY A 124 2.41 14.54 -10.80
C GLY A 124 1.17 14.31 -9.93
N LYS A 125 0.82 13.06 -9.59
CA LYS A 125 -0.32 12.76 -8.69
C LYS A 125 0.06 13.03 -7.22
N THR A 126 -0.86 13.59 -6.43
CA THR A 126 -0.63 13.80 -4.99
C THR A 126 -0.76 12.48 -4.22
N LEU A 127 0.21 12.17 -3.39
CA LEU A 127 0.22 10.96 -2.56
C LEU A 127 -0.36 11.25 -1.17
N TYR A 128 -1.33 10.44 -0.76
CA TYR A 128 -1.88 10.47 0.60
C TYR A 128 -1.69 9.11 1.27
N LYS A 129 -1.41 9.12 2.57
CA LYS A 129 -1.15 7.89 3.33
C LYS A 129 -1.85 7.89 4.70
N PRO A 130 -3.20 7.89 4.74
CA PRO A 130 -3.97 7.95 5.97
C PRO A 130 -3.80 6.67 6.79
N GLN A 131 -3.78 6.81 8.11
CA GLN A 131 -3.58 5.72 9.07
C GLN A 131 -4.83 5.43 9.89
N ASN A 132 -5.80 6.35 9.90
CA ASN A 132 -7.03 6.29 10.67
C ASN A 132 -8.15 7.08 9.97
N GLN A 133 -9.40 6.94 10.44
CA GLN A 133 -10.57 7.58 9.82
C GLN A 133 -10.48 9.11 9.80
N LYS A 134 -9.93 9.73 10.85
CA LYS A 134 -9.74 11.20 10.89
C LYS A 134 -8.79 11.67 9.79
N GLU A 135 -7.71 10.94 9.54
CA GLU A 135 -6.79 11.25 8.44
C GLU A 135 -7.40 10.99 7.05
N VAL A 136 -8.35 10.05 6.94
CA VAL A 136 -9.13 9.86 5.71
C VAL A 136 -10.00 11.09 5.45
N ASP A 137 -10.72 11.58 6.47
CA ASP A 137 -11.54 12.79 6.33
C ASP A 137 -10.68 13.99 5.91
N GLN A 138 -9.49 14.15 6.51
CA GLN A 138 -8.52 15.18 6.12
C GLN A 138 -8.04 14.99 4.68
N THR A 139 -7.74 13.76 4.27
CA THR A 139 -7.32 13.42 2.90
C THR A 139 -8.36 13.88 1.88
N VAL A 140 -9.64 13.59 2.15
CA VAL A 140 -10.77 14.02 1.31
C VAL A 140 -10.83 15.55 1.20
N GLN A 141 -10.66 16.28 2.31
CA GLN A 141 -10.63 17.75 2.27
C GLN A 141 -9.44 18.29 1.48
N LEU A 142 -8.26 17.69 1.65
CA LEU A 142 -7.05 18.08 0.90
C LEU A 142 -7.24 17.89 -0.61
N ILE A 143 -7.85 16.78 -1.05
CA ILE A 143 -8.16 16.54 -2.46
C ILE A 143 -9.08 17.65 -3.00
N LYS A 144 -10.17 17.96 -2.27
CA LYS A 144 -11.11 19.01 -2.67
C LYS A 144 -10.44 20.38 -2.75
N ASN A 145 -9.59 20.73 -1.78
CA ASN A 145 -8.89 22.01 -1.74
C ASN A 145 -7.87 22.12 -2.88
N ASN A 146 -7.10 21.06 -3.16
CA ASN A 146 -6.17 21.01 -4.28
C ASN A 146 -6.87 21.15 -5.64
N ARG A 147 -8.07 20.59 -5.80
CA ARG A 147 -8.87 20.76 -7.02
C ARG A 147 -9.43 22.18 -7.16
N LYS A 148 -9.73 22.86 -6.06
CA LYS A 148 -10.18 24.27 -6.08
C LYS A 148 -9.04 25.22 -6.42
N SER A 149 -7.86 25.04 -5.81
CA SER A 149 -6.71 25.93 -6.04
C SER A 149 -6.16 25.85 -7.47
N LYS A 150 -6.31 24.71 -8.17
CA LYS A 150 -5.91 24.56 -9.57
C LYS A 150 -6.92 25.12 -10.59
N ARG A 151 -8.11 25.55 -10.14
CA ARG A 151 -9.16 26.11 -10.99
C ARG A 151 -9.20 27.64 -10.95
N GLY A 152 -8.61 28.26 -9.92
CA GLY A 152 -8.37 29.70 -9.86
C GLY A 152 -7.00 29.99 -10.46
#